data_AF-A0A355II62-F1
#
_entry.id   AF-A0A355II62-F1
#
_cell.length_a   1.000
_cell.length_b   1.000
_cell.length_c   1.000
_cell.angle_alpha   90.00
_cell.angle_beta   90.00
_cell.angle_gamma   90.00
#
_symmetry.space_group_name_H-M   'P 1'
#
loop_
_entity.id
_entity.type
_entity.pdbx_description
1 polymer ?
#
loop_
_entity_poly.entity_id
_entity_poly.type
_entity_poly.pdbx_seq_one_letter_code
_entity_poly.pdbx_strand_id
1 'polypeptide(L)'
;MRKSVVNLDSSTLWLFLSSYKGAFAVVGAVALAGWLLQLTIGAVPVGLLSFPVNALGLGLMVVVSVFLAFLPCRRGFAWLSGLSLSLATLSGMAVLALVLGLVPQVPVGSEGYSALGFDSLLRAWPFVLLYLLMTFNLTAVLVRRFKAFKWSSYAFYLNHLGLWLMLVAAGFGAADKQRYVMPVTEGTTEWRVYDKDDQLLELPLAIKLIDFRMETYPARLGMAPEPRFFESDVVVYTRDEQRLERSVSVNAPIRVGGWMIYQYGYDAERGKEARWSSFELVYDRWAPGTYLGLVLFVLGALCLLWRGTKTVKSRRYESVE
;
A
#
# COMPACT_ATOMS: atom_id res chain seq x y z
N MET A 1 -16.98 47.60 -30.24
CA MET A 1 -16.68 46.23 -29.75
C MET A 1 -15.79 46.32 -28.52
N ARG A 2 -16.35 46.19 -27.31
CA ARG A 2 -15.57 46.08 -26.06
C ARG A 2 -15.83 44.65 -25.55
N LYS A 3 -14.85 43.75 -25.71
CA LYS A 3 -14.94 42.37 -25.22
C LYS A 3 -15.12 42.44 -23.71
N SER A 4 -16.23 41.92 -23.20
CA SER A 4 -16.45 41.71 -21.78
C SER A 4 -15.43 40.69 -21.30
N VAL A 5 -14.42 41.18 -20.58
CA VAL A 5 -13.58 40.31 -19.76
C VAL A 5 -14.51 39.76 -18.69
N VAL A 6 -14.83 38.47 -18.79
CA VAL A 6 -15.60 37.76 -17.77
C VAL A 6 -14.73 37.74 -16.52
N ASN A 7 -14.97 38.69 -15.61
CA ASN A 7 -14.48 38.60 -14.24
C ASN A 7 -15.20 37.40 -13.61
N LEU A 8 -14.56 36.24 -13.64
CA LEU A 8 -14.98 35.09 -12.84
C LEU A 8 -14.86 35.51 -11.38
N ASP A 9 -15.99 35.88 -10.77
CA ASP A 9 -16.05 36.12 -9.34
C ASP A 9 -15.51 34.88 -8.61
N SER A 10 -14.56 35.11 -7.72
CA SER A 10 -13.94 34.07 -6.88
C SER A 10 -14.99 33.19 -6.19
N SER A 11 -16.16 33.74 -5.87
CA SER A 11 -17.28 33.02 -5.24
C SER A 11 -17.83 31.90 -6.14
N THR A 12 -18.01 32.18 -7.44
CA THR A 12 -18.52 31.26 -8.45
C THR A 12 -17.55 30.10 -8.70
N LEU A 13 -16.25 30.38 -8.68
CA LEU A 13 -15.22 29.36 -8.83
C LEU A 13 -15.25 28.35 -7.67
N TRP A 14 -15.28 28.82 -6.42
CA TRP A 14 -15.33 27.93 -5.25
C TRP A 14 -16.62 27.10 -5.20
N LEU A 15 -17.74 27.68 -5.64
CA LEU A 15 -19.01 26.97 -5.78
C LEU A 15 -18.90 25.82 -6.81
N PHE A 16 -18.33 26.12 -7.98
CA PHE A 16 -18.08 25.11 -9.01
C PHE A 16 -17.13 24.02 -8.51
N LEU A 17 -15.97 24.37 -7.96
CA LEU A 17 -14.97 23.41 -7.45
C LEU A 17 -15.52 22.51 -6.34
N SER A 18 -16.43 23.03 -5.51
CA SER A 18 -17.08 22.25 -4.45
C SER A 18 -18.24 21.38 -4.95
N SER A 19 -18.73 21.61 -6.17
CA SER A 19 -19.74 20.77 -6.80
C SER A 19 -19.16 19.42 -7.24
N TYR A 20 -20.01 18.42 -7.41
CA TYR A 20 -19.60 17.12 -7.96
C TYR A 20 -18.95 17.27 -9.35
N LYS A 21 -19.57 18.07 -10.24
CA LYS A 21 -19.04 18.32 -11.59
C LYS A 21 -17.63 18.90 -11.54
N GLY A 22 -17.41 19.90 -10.69
CA GLY A 22 -16.08 20.50 -10.52
C GLY A 22 -15.06 19.56 -9.91
N ALA A 23 -15.44 18.78 -8.88
CA ALA A 23 -14.54 17.80 -8.27
C ALA A 23 -14.08 16.72 -9.26
N PHE A 24 -15.00 16.16 -10.06
CA PHE A 24 -14.65 15.20 -11.11
C PHE A 24 -13.79 15.83 -12.22
N ALA A 25 -14.05 17.08 -12.58
CA ALA A 25 -13.21 17.80 -13.54
C ALA A 25 -11.77 17.99 -13.02
N VAL A 26 -11.60 18.31 -11.73
CA VAL A 26 -10.27 18.42 -11.09
C VAL A 26 -9.55 17.07 -11.11
N VAL A 27 -10.20 15.99 -10.69
CA VAL A 27 -9.60 14.65 -10.68
C VAL A 27 -9.24 14.20 -12.10
N GLY A 28 -10.10 14.44 -13.09
CA GLY A 28 -9.81 14.18 -14.49
C GLY A 28 -8.62 14.99 -15.00
N ALA A 29 -8.53 16.27 -14.65
CA ALA A 29 -7.40 17.12 -15.01
C ALA A 29 -6.08 16.63 -14.38
N VAL A 30 -6.11 16.19 -13.13
CA VAL A 30 -4.92 15.61 -12.45
C VAL A 30 -4.50 14.29 -13.10
N ALA A 31 -5.45 13.43 -13.47
CA ALA A 31 -5.15 12.20 -14.20
C ALA A 31 -4.53 12.49 -15.58
N LEU A 32 -5.12 13.42 -16.35
CA LEU A 32 -4.60 13.85 -17.64
C LEU A 32 -3.20 14.45 -17.52
N ALA A 33 -2.97 15.32 -16.54
CA ALA A 33 -1.64 15.85 -16.24
C ALA A 33 -0.65 14.73 -15.91
N GLY A 34 -1.09 13.71 -15.17
CA GLY A 34 -0.31 12.50 -14.91
C GLY A 34 0.09 11.77 -16.19
N TRP A 35 -0.84 11.53 -17.12
CA TRP A 35 -0.49 10.89 -18.39
C TRP A 35 0.42 11.75 -19.26
N LEU A 36 0.25 13.08 -19.26
CA LEU A 36 1.18 13.98 -19.95
C LEU A 36 2.59 13.89 -19.36
N LEU A 37 2.72 13.84 -18.04
CA LEU A 37 4.01 13.58 -17.38
C LEU A 37 4.57 12.21 -17.76
N GLN A 38 3.74 11.17 -17.74
CA GLN A 38 4.13 9.83 -18.14
C GLN A 38 4.72 9.79 -19.56
N LEU A 39 4.11 10.50 -20.52
CA LEU A 39 4.58 10.55 -21.90
C LEU A 39 5.83 11.41 -22.11
N THR A 40 6.09 12.37 -21.22
CA THR A 40 7.20 13.33 -21.37
C THR A 40 8.46 12.92 -20.62
N ILE A 41 8.32 12.37 -19.41
CA ILE A 41 9.44 12.01 -18.53
C ILE A 41 9.48 10.51 -18.17
N GLY A 42 8.51 9.72 -18.64
CA GLY A 42 8.45 8.29 -18.36
C GLY A 42 7.88 7.97 -16.97
N ALA A 43 8.09 6.73 -16.53
CA ALA A 43 7.59 6.23 -15.24
C ALA A 43 8.35 6.85 -14.05
N VAL A 44 7.68 6.91 -12.90
CA VAL A 44 8.28 7.44 -11.67
C VAL A 44 9.46 6.56 -11.23
N PRO A 45 10.66 7.13 -11.03
CA PRO A 45 11.78 6.40 -10.44
C PRO A 45 11.44 6.08 -8.97
N VAL A 46 11.13 4.82 -8.68
CA VAL A 46 10.62 4.39 -7.36
C VAL A 46 11.55 4.82 -6.20
N GLY A 47 12.86 4.81 -6.42
CA GLY A 47 13.86 5.24 -5.43
C GLY A 47 13.74 6.71 -5.01
N LEU A 48 13.17 7.58 -5.86
CA LEU A 48 12.98 9.01 -5.53
C LEU A 48 11.99 9.21 -4.37
N LEU A 49 11.10 8.25 -4.14
CA LEU A 49 10.12 8.28 -3.06
C LEU A 49 10.57 7.47 -1.84
N SER A 50 11.81 6.96 -1.79
CA SER A 50 12.32 6.27 -0.61
C SER A 50 12.59 7.24 0.54
N PHE A 51 12.79 6.69 1.75
CA PHE A 51 13.18 7.42 2.93
C PHE A 51 14.49 8.20 2.67
N PRO A 52 14.58 9.50 3.05
CA PRO A 52 13.64 10.25 3.88
C PRO A 52 12.56 11.04 3.12
N VAL A 53 12.52 10.99 1.78
CA VAL A 53 11.67 11.85 0.94
C VAL A 53 10.19 11.59 1.18
N ASN A 54 9.77 10.32 1.26
CA ASN A 54 8.39 9.96 1.60
C ASN A 54 7.93 10.54 2.95
N ALA A 55 8.75 10.43 4.00
CA ALA A 55 8.43 10.91 5.33
C ALA A 55 8.31 12.43 5.37
N LEU A 56 9.21 13.15 4.67
CA LEU A 56 9.12 14.61 4.51
C LEU A 56 7.88 15.03 3.73
N GLY A 57 7.56 14.34 2.63
CA GLY A 57 6.36 14.62 1.83
C GLY A 57 5.06 14.42 2.64
N LEU A 58 4.98 13.32 3.40
CA LEU A 58 3.87 13.06 4.31
C LEU A 58 3.77 14.13 5.41
N GLY A 59 4.90 14.48 6.04
CA GLY A 59 4.96 15.51 7.08
C GLY A 59 4.47 16.86 6.55
N LEU A 60 4.94 17.27 5.37
CA LEU A 60 4.49 18.49 4.71
C LEU A 60 2.98 18.46 4.43
N MET A 61 2.45 17.35 3.92
CA MET A 61 1.02 17.17 3.65
C MET A 61 0.16 17.36 4.91
N VAL A 62 0.61 16.83 6.05
CA VAL A 62 -0.06 17.00 7.34
C VAL A 62 0.04 18.45 7.82
N VAL A 63 1.24 19.05 7.80
CA VAL A 63 1.47 20.44 8.23
C VAL A 63 0.63 21.41 7.41
N VAL A 64 0.59 21.27 6.08
CA VAL A 64 -0.24 22.09 5.20
C VAL A 64 -1.72 21.91 5.53
N SER A 65 -2.19 20.66 5.71
CA SER A 65 -3.59 20.39 6.09
C SER A 65 -3.99 21.08 7.39
N VAL A 66 -3.13 21.00 8.41
CA VAL A 66 -3.33 21.64 9.72
C VAL A 66 -3.31 23.16 9.56
N PHE A 67 -2.30 23.72 8.90
CA PHE A 67 -2.19 25.16 8.67
C PHE A 67 -3.42 25.73 7.96
N LEU A 68 -3.84 25.10 6.85
CA LEU A 68 -5.05 25.49 6.11
C LEU A 68 -6.32 25.43 6.98
N ALA A 69 -6.39 24.51 7.94
CA ALA A 69 -7.54 24.40 8.85
C ALA A 69 -7.69 25.57 9.83
N PHE A 70 -6.61 26.33 10.09
CA PHE A 70 -6.60 27.48 10.99
C PHE A 70 -6.61 28.83 10.27
N LEU A 71 -6.46 28.86 8.94
CA LEU A 71 -6.56 30.10 8.18
C LEU A 71 -7.97 30.73 8.25
N PRO A 72 -8.07 32.07 8.21
CA PRO A 72 -9.35 32.78 8.18
C PRO A 72 -10.14 32.47 6.91
N CYS A 73 -9.44 32.29 5.77
CA CYS A 73 -10.03 31.90 4.49
C CYS A 73 -10.27 30.37 4.45
N ARG A 74 -11.37 29.92 5.03
CA ARG A 74 -11.70 28.48 5.14
C ARG A 74 -12.11 27.81 3.82
N ARG A 75 -12.24 28.55 2.71
CA ARG A 75 -12.75 28.01 1.42
C ARG A 75 -11.88 26.89 0.87
N GLY A 76 -10.55 27.08 0.84
CA GLY A 76 -9.61 26.07 0.36
C GLY A 76 -9.62 24.81 1.22
N PHE A 77 -9.59 24.95 2.54
CA PHE A 77 -9.68 23.81 3.46
C PHE A 77 -11.05 23.11 3.40
N ALA A 78 -12.14 23.86 3.28
CA ALA A 78 -13.49 23.31 3.13
C ALA A 78 -13.63 22.51 1.83
N TRP A 79 -13.04 23.01 0.73
CA TRP A 79 -12.97 22.30 -0.55
C TRP A 79 -12.10 21.05 -0.46
N LEU A 80 -10.87 21.17 0.06
CA LEU A 80 -9.92 20.06 0.17
C LEU A 80 -10.45 18.93 1.06
N SER A 81 -11.19 19.25 2.12
CA SER A 81 -11.86 18.27 2.98
C SER A 81 -13.28 17.90 2.49
N GLY A 82 -13.72 18.40 1.34
CA GLY A 82 -15.09 18.26 0.83
C GLY A 82 -15.50 16.83 0.50
N LEU A 83 -16.79 16.52 0.65
CA LEU A 83 -17.34 15.20 0.27
C LEU A 83 -17.26 14.96 -1.24
N SER A 84 -17.52 15.99 -2.04
CA SER A 84 -17.45 15.92 -3.52
C SER A 84 -16.04 15.55 -4.00
N LEU A 85 -15.00 16.18 -3.46
CA LEU A 85 -13.61 15.82 -3.77
C LEU A 85 -13.28 14.40 -3.30
N SER A 86 -13.72 14.02 -2.09
CA SER A 86 -13.49 12.67 -1.55
C SER A 86 -14.07 11.59 -2.45
N LEU A 87 -15.30 11.77 -2.93
CA LEU A 87 -15.96 10.86 -3.85
C LEU A 87 -15.28 10.84 -5.22
N ALA A 88 -14.90 12.00 -5.76
CA ALA A 88 -14.21 12.08 -7.04
C ALA A 88 -12.84 11.38 -6.99
N THR A 89 -12.03 11.61 -5.94
CA THR A 89 -10.72 10.95 -5.79
C THR A 89 -10.87 9.46 -5.57
N LEU A 90 -11.86 9.04 -4.79
CA LEU A 90 -12.17 7.62 -4.60
C LEU A 90 -12.58 6.95 -5.91
N SER A 91 -13.46 7.58 -6.70
CA SER A 91 -13.85 7.08 -8.02
C SER A 91 -12.67 7.01 -8.99
N GLY A 92 -11.80 8.03 -9.03
CA GLY A 92 -10.59 8.01 -9.86
C GLY A 92 -9.65 6.87 -9.48
N MET A 93 -9.40 6.69 -8.18
CA MET A 93 -8.58 5.59 -7.67
C MET A 93 -9.23 4.22 -7.91
N ALA A 94 -10.57 4.11 -7.84
CA ALA A 94 -11.28 2.87 -8.14
C ALA A 94 -11.16 2.48 -9.61
N VAL A 95 -11.23 3.45 -10.54
CA VAL A 95 -10.99 3.21 -11.97
C VAL A 95 -9.56 2.73 -12.21
N LEU A 96 -8.57 3.38 -11.59
CA LEU A 96 -7.17 2.93 -11.70
C LEU A 96 -6.95 1.55 -11.07
N ALA A 97 -7.56 1.27 -9.92
CA ALA A 97 -7.51 -0.06 -9.30
C ALA A 97 -8.16 -1.15 -10.18
N LEU A 98 -9.23 -0.81 -10.90
CA LEU A 98 -9.83 -1.71 -11.89
C LEU A 98 -8.85 -2.00 -13.04
N VAL A 99 -8.18 -0.97 -13.57
CA VAL A 99 -7.14 -1.13 -14.60
C VAL A 99 -6.00 -2.01 -14.08
N LEU A 100 -5.53 -1.76 -12.85
CA LEU A 100 -4.49 -2.55 -12.19
C LEU A 100 -4.85 -4.05 -12.11
N GLY A 101 -6.13 -4.37 -11.88
CA GLY A 101 -6.62 -5.74 -11.80
C GLY A 101 -6.96 -6.39 -13.15
N LEU A 102 -7.26 -5.61 -14.19
CA LEU A 102 -7.63 -6.11 -15.52
C LEU A 102 -6.46 -6.17 -16.50
N VAL A 103 -5.46 -5.31 -16.34
CA VAL A 103 -4.29 -5.25 -17.21
C VAL A 103 -3.14 -6.02 -16.57
N PRO A 104 -2.52 -6.98 -17.26
CA PRO A 104 -1.32 -7.65 -16.77
C PRO A 104 -0.24 -6.64 -16.38
N GLN A 105 0.24 -6.74 -15.13
CA GLN A 105 1.23 -5.81 -14.61
C GLN A 105 2.63 -6.38 -14.77
N VAL A 106 3.51 -5.59 -15.37
CA VAL A 106 4.94 -5.84 -15.50
C VAL A 106 5.59 -5.69 -14.13
N PRO A 107 6.41 -6.67 -13.68
CA PRO A 107 7.09 -6.57 -12.40
C PRO A 107 7.92 -5.29 -12.28
N VAL A 108 7.74 -4.60 -11.16
CA VAL A 108 8.76 -4.40 -10.10
C VAL A 108 10.26 -4.26 -10.46
N GLY A 109 10.72 -3.99 -11.68
CA GLY A 109 12.14 -3.83 -12.03
C GLY A 109 12.52 -4.29 -13.43
N SER A 110 11.59 -4.90 -14.18
CA SER A 110 11.83 -5.28 -15.56
C SER A 110 11.69 -4.09 -16.52
N GLU A 111 12.46 -4.14 -17.60
CA GLU A 111 12.32 -3.23 -18.74
C GLU A 111 11.07 -3.55 -19.59
N GLY A 112 10.75 -2.70 -20.55
CA GLY A 112 9.72 -2.99 -21.56
C GLY A 112 8.28 -2.68 -21.16
N TYR A 113 8.03 -1.65 -20.35
CA TYR A 113 6.68 -1.18 -20.04
C TYR A 113 6.13 -0.21 -21.10
N SER A 114 4.80 -0.14 -21.22
CA SER A 114 4.11 0.73 -22.17
C SER A 114 4.33 2.22 -21.87
N ALA A 115 4.37 3.05 -22.93
CA ALA A 115 4.53 4.49 -22.78
C ALA A 115 3.40 5.15 -21.97
N LEU A 116 2.18 4.58 -22.01
CA LEU A 116 1.03 5.07 -21.22
C LEU A 116 1.03 4.57 -19.77
N GLY A 117 1.82 3.53 -19.45
CA GLY A 117 2.03 3.01 -18.09
C GLY A 117 0.88 2.18 -17.53
N PHE A 118 -0.04 1.67 -18.37
CA PHE A 118 -1.18 0.85 -17.89
C PHE A 118 -0.76 -0.51 -17.33
N ASP A 119 0.32 -1.05 -17.87
CA ASP A 119 0.99 -2.29 -17.49
C ASP A 119 2.02 -2.08 -16.37
N SER A 120 2.23 -0.85 -15.89
CA SER A 120 3.15 -0.51 -14.81
C SER A 120 2.53 0.54 -13.88
N LEU A 121 1.24 0.36 -13.57
CA LEU A 121 0.38 1.44 -13.08
C LEU A 121 0.83 2.03 -11.75
N LEU A 122 1.41 1.22 -10.85
CA LEU A 122 1.92 1.68 -9.55
C LEU A 122 3.09 2.69 -9.67
N ARG A 123 3.74 2.76 -10.84
CA ARG A 123 4.80 3.72 -11.15
C ARG A 123 4.34 4.81 -12.10
N ALA A 124 3.12 4.72 -12.61
CA ALA A 124 2.59 5.68 -13.55
C ALA A 124 2.23 6.97 -12.81
N TRP A 125 2.67 8.12 -13.35
CA TRP A 125 2.30 9.43 -12.82
C TRP A 125 0.80 9.66 -12.56
N PRO A 126 -0.17 9.22 -13.39
CA PRO A 126 -1.60 9.37 -13.06
C PRO A 126 -1.99 8.67 -11.76
N PHE A 127 -1.44 7.49 -11.48
CA PHE A 127 -1.67 6.77 -10.24
C PHE A 127 -1.05 7.53 -9.06
N VAL A 128 0.22 7.92 -9.17
CA VAL A 128 0.93 8.62 -8.10
C VAL A 128 0.25 9.94 -7.75
N LEU A 129 -0.13 10.75 -8.74
CA LEU A 129 -0.78 12.04 -8.49
C LEU A 129 -2.18 11.89 -7.89
N LEU A 130 -2.99 10.95 -8.38
CA LEU A 130 -4.32 10.70 -7.81
C LEU A 130 -4.23 10.10 -6.41
N TYR A 131 -3.24 9.24 -6.16
CA TYR A 131 -2.97 8.68 -4.85
C TYR A 131 -2.55 9.77 -3.85
N LEU A 132 -1.65 10.69 -4.26
CA LEU A 132 -1.26 11.86 -3.46
C LEU A 132 -2.45 12.78 -3.19
N LEU A 133 -3.30 13.04 -4.19
CA LEU A 133 -4.50 13.87 -4.01
C LEU A 133 -5.51 13.22 -3.06
N MET A 134 -5.75 11.91 -3.19
CA MET A 134 -6.65 11.16 -2.30
C MET A 134 -6.14 11.16 -0.87
N THR A 135 -4.85 10.89 -0.66
CA THR A 135 -4.25 10.90 0.68
C THR A 135 -4.24 12.30 1.29
N PHE A 136 -4.04 13.36 0.50
CA PHE A 136 -4.14 14.74 0.97
C PHE A 136 -5.57 15.14 1.35
N ASN A 137 -6.55 14.78 0.51
CA ASN A 137 -7.97 14.94 0.81
C ASN A 137 -8.35 14.20 2.12
N LEU A 138 -7.96 12.94 2.27
CA LEU A 138 -8.24 12.15 3.47
C LEU A 138 -7.57 12.74 4.73
N THR A 139 -6.34 13.24 4.60
CA THR A 139 -5.64 13.96 5.69
C THR A 139 -6.42 15.19 6.11
N ALA A 140 -6.87 16.02 5.17
CA ALA A 140 -7.69 17.19 5.47
C ALA A 140 -9.06 16.82 6.10
N VAL A 141 -9.68 15.72 5.66
CA VAL A 141 -10.91 15.19 6.28
C VAL A 141 -10.67 14.79 7.73
N LEU A 142 -9.57 14.11 8.04
CA LEU A 142 -9.19 13.76 9.41
C LEU A 142 -8.96 15.01 10.25
N VAL A 143 -8.15 15.97 9.78
CA VAL A 143 -7.89 17.23 10.48
C VAL A 143 -9.21 17.96 10.78
N ARG A 144 -10.13 18.05 9.82
CA ARG A 144 -11.44 18.69 10.02
C ARG A 144 -12.24 17.99 11.13
N ARG A 145 -12.18 16.66 11.19
CA ARG A 145 -12.94 15.84 12.15
C ARG A 145 -12.31 15.84 13.54
N PHE A 146 -10.99 15.92 13.65
CA PHE A 146 -10.29 16.07 14.92
C PHE A 146 -10.42 17.48 15.49
N LYS A 147 -10.49 18.52 14.65
CA LYS A 147 -10.76 19.90 15.10
C LYS A 147 -12.09 20.04 15.84
N ALA A 148 -13.09 19.25 15.46
CA ALA A 148 -14.40 19.19 16.12
C ALA A 148 -14.63 17.80 16.75
N PHE A 149 -13.68 17.36 17.58
CA PHE A 149 -13.65 16.01 18.12
C PHE A 149 -14.90 15.67 18.96
N LYS A 150 -15.46 14.47 18.75
CA LYS A 150 -16.58 13.92 19.54
C LYS A 150 -16.37 12.44 19.83
N TRP A 151 -16.28 12.06 21.10
CA TRP A 151 -16.17 10.65 21.51
C TRP A 151 -17.29 9.76 20.97
N SER A 152 -18.50 10.30 20.83
CA SER A 152 -19.64 9.58 20.26
C SER A 152 -19.45 9.16 18.79
N SER A 153 -18.44 9.69 18.09
CA SER A 153 -18.10 9.36 16.71
C SER A 153 -16.86 8.47 16.58
N TYR A 154 -16.42 7.79 17.66
CA TYR A 154 -15.23 6.90 17.65
C TYR A 154 -15.16 5.96 16.44
N ALA A 155 -16.28 5.35 16.03
CA ALA A 155 -16.34 4.45 14.89
C ALA A 155 -15.93 5.11 13.56
N PHE A 156 -16.30 6.38 13.37
CA PHE A 156 -15.86 7.18 12.23
C PHE A 156 -14.34 7.41 12.28
N TYR A 157 -13.80 7.77 13.45
CA TYR A 157 -12.37 8.01 13.63
C TYR A 157 -11.55 6.74 13.38
N LEU A 158 -11.93 5.60 13.96
CA LEU A 158 -11.27 4.31 13.74
C LEU A 158 -11.23 3.97 12.24
N ASN A 159 -12.37 4.10 11.56
CA ASN A 159 -12.47 3.79 10.13
C ASN A 159 -11.56 4.70 9.28
N HIS A 160 -11.64 6.02 9.45
CA HIS A 160 -10.90 6.94 8.59
C HIS A 160 -9.42 7.03 8.95
N LEU A 161 -9.08 6.94 10.24
CA LEU A 161 -7.69 6.89 10.68
C LEU A 161 -7.03 5.58 10.27
N GLY A 162 -7.75 4.46 10.38
CA GLY A 162 -7.29 3.16 9.90
C GLY A 162 -7.04 3.17 8.40
N LEU A 163 -7.98 3.67 7.60
CA LEU A 163 -7.82 3.84 6.16
C LEU A 163 -6.62 4.75 5.83
N TRP A 164 -6.48 5.88 6.51
CA TRP A 164 -5.38 6.81 6.29
C TRP A 164 -4.03 6.16 6.62
N LEU A 165 -3.92 5.50 7.76
CA LEU A 165 -2.69 4.83 8.19
C LEU A 165 -2.32 3.70 7.24
N MET A 166 -3.31 2.89 6.83
CA MET A 166 -3.10 1.80 5.88
C MET A 166 -2.64 2.32 4.52
N LEU A 167 -3.30 3.36 3.98
CA LEU A 167 -2.89 3.98 2.73
C LEU A 167 -1.47 4.51 2.88
N VAL A 168 -1.24 5.45 3.81
CA VAL A 168 0.08 6.07 3.99
C VAL A 168 1.18 5.02 4.14
N ALA A 169 1.02 4.03 5.01
CA ALA A 169 2.03 2.99 5.20
C ALA A 169 2.26 2.15 3.94
N ALA A 170 1.20 1.72 3.25
CA ALA A 170 1.34 0.89 2.06
C ALA A 170 1.87 1.66 0.84
N GLY A 171 1.47 2.93 0.66
CA GLY A 171 1.85 3.74 -0.50
C GLY A 171 3.17 4.48 -0.32
N PHE A 172 3.30 5.27 0.75
CA PHE A 172 4.54 6.01 1.02
C PHE A 172 5.68 5.07 1.43
N GLY A 173 5.37 3.95 2.09
CA GLY A 173 6.34 2.91 2.41
C GLY A 173 6.72 1.98 1.27
N ALA A 174 6.00 2.04 0.12
CA ALA A 174 6.23 1.12 -1.00
C ALA A 174 7.67 1.15 -1.53
N ALA A 175 8.27 2.34 -1.56
CA ALA A 175 9.64 2.54 -2.03
C ALA A 175 10.72 2.05 -1.04
N ASP A 176 10.38 1.91 0.24
CA ASP A 176 11.30 1.45 1.30
C ASP A 176 11.32 -0.07 1.45
N LYS A 177 10.38 -0.76 0.80
CA LYS A 177 10.25 -2.21 0.88
C LYS A 177 11.34 -2.87 0.05
N GLN A 178 12.13 -3.73 0.70
CA GLN A 178 13.17 -4.52 0.05
C GLN A 178 12.76 -5.99 0.04
N ARG A 179 13.06 -6.68 -1.06
CA ARG A 179 12.75 -8.09 -1.25
C ARG A 179 13.93 -8.76 -1.94
N TYR A 180 14.45 -9.82 -1.32
CA TYR A 180 15.54 -10.61 -1.86
C TYR A 180 15.19 -12.09 -1.82
N VAL A 181 15.81 -12.87 -2.70
CA VAL A 181 15.74 -14.34 -2.67
C VAL A 181 17.13 -14.87 -2.33
N MET A 182 17.21 -15.67 -1.29
CA MET A 182 18.45 -16.26 -0.80
C MET A 182 18.38 -17.79 -0.94
N PRO A 183 19.03 -18.38 -1.95
CA PRO A 183 19.22 -19.82 -2.02
C PRO A 183 20.27 -20.25 -0.98
N VAL A 184 19.97 -21.32 -0.24
CA VAL A 184 20.83 -21.86 0.82
C VAL A 184 20.91 -23.38 0.66
N THR A 185 22.11 -23.91 0.61
CA THR A 185 22.37 -25.35 0.56
C THR A 185 22.36 -25.92 1.98
N GLU A 186 21.88 -27.14 2.11
CA GLU A 186 21.84 -27.84 3.40
C GLU A 186 23.24 -27.93 4.00
N GLY A 187 23.35 -27.59 5.28
CA GLY A 187 24.62 -27.51 6.01
C GLY A 187 25.41 -26.21 5.81
N THR A 188 25.10 -25.38 4.82
CA THR A 188 25.80 -24.12 4.55
C THR A 188 25.11 -22.92 5.19
N THR A 189 25.86 -21.83 5.35
CA THR A 189 25.36 -20.54 5.85
C THR A 189 25.52 -19.49 4.76
N GLU A 190 24.45 -18.76 4.46
CA GLU A 190 24.45 -17.70 3.45
C GLU A 190 23.94 -16.38 4.03
N TRP A 191 24.56 -15.28 3.62
CA TRP A 191 24.18 -13.90 3.95
C TRP A 191 24.19 -12.99 2.72
N ARG A 192 24.45 -13.58 1.55
CA ARG A 192 24.63 -12.87 0.28
C ARG A 192 23.41 -13.07 -0.58
N VAL A 193 22.97 -12.00 -1.22
CA VAL A 193 21.88 -12.00 -2.19
C VAL A 193 22.29 -11.18 -3.41
N TYR A 194 21.60 -11.38 -4.52
CA TYR A 194 21.73 -10.53 -5.70
C TYR A 194 20.56 -9.57 -5.75
N ASP A 195 20.84 -8.28 -5.95
CA ASP A 195 19.81 -7.30 -6.29
C ASP A 195 19.42 -7.41 -7.78
N LYS A 196 18.45 -6.61 -8.23
CA LYS A 196 17.91 -6.60 -9.59
C LYS A 196 18.95 -6.29 -10.67
N ASP A 197 20.03 -5.60 -10.30
CA ASP A 197 21.14 -5.27 -11.19
C ASP A 197 22.26 -6.35 -11.16
N ASP A 198 21.95 -7.56 -10.66
CA ASP A 198 22.89 -8.65 -10.42
C ASP A 198 24.09 -8.27 -9.52
N GLN A 199 23.92 -7.22 -8.72
CA GLN A 199 24.93 -6.79 -7.76
C GLN A 199 24.85 -7.64 -6.49
N LEU A 200 25.99 -8.16 -6.07
CA LEU A 200 26.12 -8.90 -4.81
C LEU A 200 25.93 -7.94 -3.63
N LEU A 201 24.95 -8.22 -2.80
CA LEU A 201 24.63 -7.49 -1.59
C LEU A 201 24.77 -8.40 -0.37
N GLU A 202 25.47 -7.92 0.66
CA GLU A 202 25.55 -8.59 1.96
C GLU A 202 24.46 -8.08 2.90
N LEU A 203 23.63 -8.99 3.40
CA LEU A 203 22.54 -8.67 4.32
C LEU A 203 23.01 -8.61 5.78
N PRO A 204 22.29 -7.87 6.64
CA PRO A 204 22.58 -7.81 8.08
C PRO A 204 22.08 -9.06 8.84
N LEU A 205 21.77 -10.15 8.14
CA LEU A 205 21.40 -11.45 8.69
C LEU A 205 22.00 -12.56 7.82
N ALA A 206 22.24 -13.72 8.43
CA ALA A 206 22.64 -14.94 7.74
C ALA A 206 21.67 -16.08 8.06
N ILE A 207 21.44 -16.97 7.09
CA ILE A 207 20.61 -18.16 7.26
C ILE A 207 21.49 -19.39 7.04
N LYS A 208 21.48 -20.30 8.01
CA LYS A 208 21.99 -21.66 7.84
C LYS A 208 20.82 -22.61 7.67
N LEU A 209 20.84 -23.40 6.60
CA LEU A 209 19.89 -24.50 6.41
C LEU A 209 20.40 -25.73 7.16
N ILE A 210 19.61 -26.23 8.10
CA ILE A 210 19.92 -27.44 8.86
C ILE A 210 19.36 -28.66 8.15
N ASP A 211 18.06 -28.63 7.83
CA ASP A 211 17.35 -29.74 7.21
C ASP A 211 16.19 -29.20 6.37
N PHE A 212 15.87 -29.89 5.28
CA PHE A 212 14.71 -29.61 4.44
C PHE A 212 13.79 -30.84 4.44
N ARG A 213 12.54 -30.64 4.86
CA ARG A 213 11.54 -31.70 4.92
C ARG A 213 10.41 -31.41 3.96
N MET A 214 9.97 -32.45 3.24
CA MET A 214 8.84 -32.38 2.32
C MET A 214 7.91 -33.57 2.49
N GLU A 215 6.61 -33.27 2.60
CA GLU A 215 5.54 -34.23 2.38
C GLU A 215 4.97 -34.06 0.99
N THR A 216 4.67 -35.18 0.32
CA THR A 216 4.04 -35.19 -1.00
C THR A 216 2.70 -35.90 -0.93
N TYR A 217 1.76 -35.50 -1.78
CA TYR A 217 0.55 -36.29 -2.02
C TYR A 217 0.91 -37.65 -2.64
N PRO A 218 0.04 -38.67 -2.50
CA PRO A 218 0.19 -39.91 -3.23
C PRO A 218 0.25 -39.64 -4.73
N ALA A 219 1.24 -40.21 -5.42
CA ALA A 219 1.39 -40.03 -6.85
C ALA A 219 0.13 -40.53 -7.58
N ARG A 220 -0.39 -39.71 -8.50
CA ARG A 220 -1.41 -40.14 -9.45
C ARG A 220 -0.72 -40.85 -10.61
N LEU A 221 -1.37 -41.85 -11.20
CA LEU A 221 -0.78 -42.68 -12.25
C LEU A 221 -0.24 -41.81 -13.40
N GLY A 222 1.07 -41.88 -13.66
CA GLY A 222 1.73 -41.10 -14.73
C GLY A 222 2.11 -39.66 -14.39
N MET A 223 1.97 -39.21 -13.13
CA MET A 223 2.34 -37.86 -12.69
C MET A 223 3.36 -37.88 -11.56
N ALA A 224 4.27 -36.90 -11.54
CA ALA A 224 5.17 -36.69 -10.42
C ALA A 224 4.38 -36.33 -9.14
N PRO A 225 4.82 -36.77 -7.95
CA PRO A 225 4.14 -36.46 -6.70
C PRO A 225 4.17 -34.95 -6.40
N GLU A 226 2.98 -34.36 -6.20
CA GLU A 226 2.85 -32.95 -5.85
C GLU A 226 3.25 -32.70 -4.39
N PRO A 227 4.00 -31.62 -4.10
CA PRO A 227 4.33 -31.25 -2.73
C PRO A 227 3.05 -30.87 -1.97
N ARG A 228 2.80 -31.53 -0.84
CA ARG A 228 1.73 -31.21 0.10
C ARG A 228 2.16 -30.12 1.07
N PHE A 229 3.39 -30.23 1.55
CA PHE A 229 3.97 -29.35 2.55
C PHE A 229 5.49 -29.45 2.46
N PHE A 230 6.17 -28.32 2.63
CA PHE A 230 7.61 -28.32 2.82
C PHE A 230 8.01 -27.29 3.88
N GLU A 231 9.05 -27.64 4.61
CA GLU A 231 9.55 -26.90 5.76
C GLU A 231 11.06 -27.01 5.80
N SER A 232 11.71 -25.91 6.16
CA SER A 232 13.14 -25.86 6.37
C SER A 232 13.44 -25.53 7.82
N ASP A 233 14.23 -26.37 8.47
CA ASP A 233 14.81 -26.04 9.77
C ASP A 233 16.03 -25.16 9.52
N VAL A 234 16.01 -23.96 10.09
CA VAL A 234 17.05 -22.95 9.87
C VAL A 234 17.59 -22.39 11.17
N VAL A 235 18.84 -21.94 11.10
CA VAL A 235 19.43 -21.07 12.12
C VAL A 235 19.63 -19.70 11.50
N VAL A 236 18.96 -18.70 12.07
CA VAL A 236 19.14 -17.30 11.66
C VAL A 236 20.14 -16.65 12.59
N TYR A 237 21.17 -16.05 12.01
CA TYR A 237 22.18 -15.24 12.69
C TYR A 237 21.91 -13.77 12.39
N THR A 238 21.98 -12.93 13.40
CA THR A 238 21.85 -11.47 13.26
C THR A 238 23.14 -10.79 13.72
N ARG A 239 23.36 -9.54 13.28
CA ARG A 239 24.51 -8.74 13.73
C ARG A 239 24.55 -8.53 15.25
N ASP A 240 23.41 -8.57 15.92
CA ASP A 240 23.29 -8.43 17.37
C ASP A 240 23.50 -9.78 18.11
N GLU A 241 24.28 -10.68 17.51
CA GLU A 241 24.70 -12.00 18.02
C GLU A 241 23.56 -12.96 18.43
N GLN A 242 22.32 -12.70 18.01
CA GLN A 242 21.23 -13.64 18.26
C GLN A 242 21.30 -14.82 17.27
N ARG A 243 21.44 -16.02 17.82
CA ARG A 243 21.27 -17.30 17.12
C ARG A 243 19.86 -17.81 17.37
N LEU A 244 19.04 -17.84 16.33
CA LEU A 244 17.62 -18.22 16.42
C LEU A 244 17.37 -19.48 15.59
N GLU A 245 17.16 -20.62 16.26
CA GLU A 245 16.72 -21.85 15.62
C GLU A 245 15.21 -21.82 15.42
N ARG A 246 14.75 -21.94 14.18
CA ARG A 246 13.35 -21.84 13.78
C ARG A 246 13.08 -22.75 12.59
N SER A 247 11.84 -23.22 12.48
CA SER A 247 11.35 -23.89 11.28
C SER A 247 10.56 -22.88 10.44
N VAL A 248 10.85 -22.81 9.15
CA VAL A 248 10.14 -21.95 8.19
C VAL A 248 9.39 -22.86 7.24
N SER A 249 8.07 -22.74 7.21
CA SER A 249 7.21 -23.56 6.36
C SER A 249 6.33 -22.72 5.46
N VAL A 250 5.73 -23.37 4.46
CA VAL A 250 4.81 -22.71 3.52
C VAL A 250 3.70 -21.99 4.30
N ASN A 251 3.52 -20.69 4.03
CA ASN A 251 2.56 -19.79 4.69
C ASN A 251 2.82 -19.47 6.18
N ALA A 252 3.92 -19.93 6.77
CA ALA A 252 4.32 -19.59 8.14
C ALA A 252 5.71 -18.93 8.14
N PRO A 253 5.79 -17.64 7.73
CA PRO A 253 7.05 -16.92 7.76
C PRO A 253 7.50 -16.61 9.18
N ILE A 254 8.80 -16.51 9.37
CA ILE A 254 9.40 -16.09 10.65
C ILE A 254 9.83 -14.63 10.58
N ARG A 255 9.71 -13.92 11.70
CA ARG A 255 10.18 -12.54 11.83
C ARG A 255 11.45 -12.48 12.64
N VAL A 256 12.51 -11.87 12.08
CA VAL A 256 13.79 -11.64 12.75
C VAL A 256 14.17 -10.17 12.56
N GLY A 257 14.14 -9.39 13.65
CA GLY A 257 14.30 -7.94 13.58
C GLY A 257 13.26 -7.28 12.66
N GLY A 258 13.74 -6.55 11.65
CA GLY A 258 12.91 -5.92 10.61
C GLY A 258 12.59 -6.82 9.40
N TRP A 259 13.06 -8.07 9.40
CA TRP A 259 12.93 -8.99 8.27
C TRP A 259 11.85 -10.03 8.50
N MET A 260 11.06 -10.27 7.45
CA MET A 260 10.19 -11.43 7.32
C MET A 260 10.88 -12.43 6.38
N ILE A 261 10.99 -13.68 6.82
CA ILE A 261 11.66 -14.75 6.09
C ILE A 261 10.59 -15.76 5.70
N TYR A 262 10.34 -15.88 4.40
CA TYR A 262 9.36 -16.80 3.83
C TYR A 262 10.07 -17.99 3.21
N GLN A 263 9.45 -19.15 3.35
CA GLN A 263 9.76 -20.31 2.53
C GLN A 263 9.36 -19.99 1.08
N TYR A 264 10.34 -19.83 0.17
CA TYR A 264 10.08 -19.40 -1.22
C TYR A 264 10.10 -20.58 -2.19
N GLY A 265 11.12 -21.42 -2.12
CA GLY A 265 11.28 -22.52 -3.06
C GLY A 265 12.28 -23.58 -2.58
N TYR A 266 12.48 -24.57 -3.44
CA TYR A 266 13.36 -25.70 -3.22
C TYR A 266 13.81 -26.29 -4.55
N ASP A 267 14.73 -27.25 -4.51
CA ASP A 267 15.15 -28.03 -5.67
C ASP A 267 14.01 -28.93 -6.21
N ALA A 268 13.23 -28.41 -7.17
CA ALA A 268 12.10 -29.11 -7.73
C ALA A 268 12.49 -30.40 -8.48
N GLU A 269 13.71 -30.48 -9.03
CA GLU A 269 14.17 -31.66 -9.76
C GLU A 269 14.44 -32.84 -8.82
N ARG A 270 14.88 -32.57 -7.59
CA ARG A 270 15.20 -33.59 -6.58
C ARG A 270 14.06 -33.86 -5.59
N GLY A 271 13.05 -32.99 -5.52
CA GLY A 271 11.87 -33.21 -4.69
C GLY A 271 12.21 -33.43 -3.21
N LYS A 272 11.94 -34.62 -2.68
CA LYS A 272 12.24 -34.98 -1.28
C LYS A 272 13.74 -35.02 -0.97
N GLU A 273 14.60 -35.17 -1.97
CA GLU A 273 16.05 -35.19 -1.82
C GLU A 273 16.69 -33.82 -2.11
N ALA A 274 15.89 -32.75 -2.11
CA ALA A 274 16.35 -31.39 -2.31
C ALA A 274 17.43 -31.03 -1.28
N ARG A 275 18.62 -30.67 -1.77
CA ARG A 275 19.76 -30.27 -0.93
C ARG A 275 19.90 -28.76 -0.77
N TRP A 276 18.93 -28.01 -1.29
CA TRP A 276 18.90 -26.57 -1.12
C TRP A 276 17.46 -26.08 -1.08
N SER A 277 17.28 -24.97 -0.37
CA SER A 277 16.04 -24.25 -0.28
C SER A 277 16.28 -22.77 -0.53
N SER A 278 15.30 -22.07 -1.09
CA SER A 278 15.35 -20.61 -1.21
C SER A 278 14.38 -19.95 -0.24
N PHE A 279 14.86 -18.88 0.37
CA PHE A 279 14.11 -18.04 1.28
C PHE A 279 13.87 -16.68 0.66
N GLU A 280 12.63 -16.20 0.72
CA GLU A 280 12.32 -14.82 0.37
C GLU A 280 12.43 -13.96 1.63
N LEU A 281 13.30 -12.97 1.55
CA LEU A 281 13.63 -12.03 2.62
C LEU A 281 12.97 -10.70 2.32
N VAL A 282 11.98 -10.32 3.13
CA VAL A 282 11.24 -9.07 2.98
C VAL A 282 11.53 -8.16 4.15
N TYR A 283 12.12 -7.00 3.87
CA TYR A 283 12.29 -5.93 4.85
C TYR A 283 11.29 -4.81 4.57
N ASP A 284 10.45 -4.52 5.55
CA ASP A 284 9.41 -3.49 5.44
C ASP A 284 9.21 -2.79 6.79
N ARG A 285 9.71 -1.55 6.90
CA ARG A 285 9.55 -0.72 8.10
C ARG A 285 8.12 -0.24 8.32
N TRP A 286 7.31 -0.21 7.28
CA TRP A 286 5.96 0.35 7.28
C TRP A 286 4.89 -0.72 7.50
N ALA A 287 5.22 -2.00 7.34
CA ALA A 287 4.32 -3.13 7.57
C ALA A 287 3.53 -3.04 8.90
N PRO A 288 4.12 -2.70 10.06
CA PRO A 288 3.35 -2.53 11.30
C PRO A 288 2.26 -1.45 11.18
N GLY A 289 2.54 -0.35 10.49
CA GLY A 289 1.56 0.70 10.21
C GLY A 289 0.42 0.21 9.32
N THR A 290 0.73 -0.57 8.28
CA THR A 290 -0.27 -1.18 7.39
C THR A 290 -1.21 -2.10 8.16
N TYR A 291 -0.68 -3.00 9.00
CA TYR A 291 -1.50 -3.91 9.80
C TYR A 291 -2.34 -3.19 10.85
N LEU A 292 -1.77 -2.21 11.56
CA LEU A 292 -2.52 -1.39 12.52
C LEU A 292 -3.65 -0.64 11.81
N GLY A 293 -3.35 -0.04 10.65
CA GLY A 293 -4.34 0.65 9.83
C GLY A 293 -5.49 -0.26 9.41
N LEU A 294 -5.18 -1.47 8.94
CA LEU A 294 -6.17 -2.47 8.56
C LEU A 294 -7.07 -2.86 9.73
N VAL A 295 -6.49 -3.15 10.91
CA VAL A 295 -7.26 -3.51 12.11
C VAL A 295 -8.20 -2.37 12.51
N LEU A 296 -7.70 -1.12 12.57
CA LEU A 296 -8.51 0.05 12.91
C LEU A 296 -9.63 0.28 11.90
N PHE A 297 -9.34 0.11 10.60
CA PHE A 297 -10.32 0.24 9.52
C PHE A 297 -11.44 -0.78 9.67
N VAL A 298 -11.11 -2.06 9.81
CA VAL A 298 -12.09 -3.15 9.96
C VAL A 298 -12.93 -2.96 11.22
N LEU A 299 -12.31 -2.67 12.37
CA LEU A 299 -13.03 -2.41 13.61
C LEU A 299 -13.96 -1.19 13.48
N GLY A 300 -13.50 -0.13 12.84
CA GLY A 300 -14.30 1.05 12.54
C GLY A 300 -15.52 0.74 11.68
N ALA A 301 -15.32 -0.02 10.60
CA ALA A 301 -16.38 -0.45 9.70
C ALA A 301 -17.43 -1.33 10.42
N LEU A 302 -16.99 -2.32 11.21
CA LEU A 302 -17.88 -3.17 12.01
C LEU A 302 -18.70 -2.34 13.02
N CYS A 303 -18.08 -1.37 13.69
CA CYS A 303 -18.77 -0.47 14.61
C CYS A 303 -19.82 0.40 13.89
N LEU A 304 -19.50 0.90 12.69
CA LEU A 304 -20.44 1.70 11.88
C LEU A 304 -21.64 0.86 11.43
N LEU A 305 -21.41 -0.36 10.94
CA LEU A 305 -22.47 -1.29 10.55
C LEU A 305 -23.38 -1.64 11.73
N TRP A 306 -22.80 -1.94 12.89
CA TRP A 306 -23.57 -2.28 14.08
C TRP A 306 -24.43 -1.12 14.58
N ARG A 307 -23.94 0.13 14.52
CA ARG A 307 -24.75 1.30 14.90
C ARG A 307 -25.83 1.62 13.87
N GLY A 308 -25.56 1.41 12.58
CA GLY A 308 -26.55 1.53 11.52
C GLY A 308 -27.75 0.60 11.76
N THR A 309 -27.50 -0.67 12.10
CA THR A 309 -28.57 -1.64 12.36
C THR A 309 -29.41 -1.31 13.60
N LYS A 310 -28.82 -0.77 14.68
CA LYS A 310 -29.58 -0.30 15.85
C LYS A 310 -30.52 0.85 15.52
N THR A 311 -30.07 1.79 14.69
CA THR A 311 -30.86 2.97 14.29
C THR A 311 -32.06 2.59 13.41
N VAL A 312 -31.89 1.59 12.54
CA VAL A 312 -33.00 1.06 11.71
C VAL A 312 -34.01 0.29 12.56
N LYS A 313 -33.54 -0.50 13.53
CA LYS A 313 -34.43 -1.23 14.44
C LYS A 313 -35.28 -0.29 15.29
N SER A 314 -34.70 0.76 15.90
CA SER A 314 -35.46 1.69 16.74
C SER A 314 -36.58 2.40 15.97
N ARG A 315 -36.30 2.86 14.74
CA ARG A 315 -37.32 3.49 13.87
C ARG A 315 -38.46 2.55 13.47
N ARG A 316 -38.18 1.25 13.35
CA ARG A 316 -39.22 0.25 13.03
C ARG A 316 -40.15 0.00 14.21
N TYR A 317 -39.66 0.07 15.45
CA TYR A 317 -40.53 -0.03 16.64
C TYR A 317 -41.39 1.23 16.80
N GLU A 318 -40.84 2.42 16.59
CA GLU A 318 -41.58 3.69 16.63
C GLU A 318 -42.66 3.83 15.53
N SER A 319 -42.58 3.07 14.43
CA SER A 319 -43.57 3.12 13.33
C SER A 319 -44.68 2.08 13.46
N VAL A 320 -44.63 1.21 14.46
CA VAL A 320 -45.60 0.11 14.70
C VAL A 320 -46.48 0.39 15.93
N GLU A 321 -46.11 1.38 16.75
CA GLU A 321 -46.95 1.99 17.79
C GLU A 321 -47.70 3.23 17.25
#